data_AF-A0A8J2Q3M2-F1
#
_entry.id   AF-A0A8J2Q3M2-F1
#
_cell.length_a   1.000
_cell.length_b   1.000
_cell.length_c   1.000
_cell.angle_alpha   90.00
_cell.angle_beta   90.00
_cell.angle_gamma   90.00
#
_symmetry.space_group_name_H-M   'P 1'
#
loop_
_entity.id
_entity.type
_entity.pdbx_description
1 polymer ?
#
loop_
_entity_poly.entity_id
_entity_poly.type
_entity_poly.pdbx_seq_one_letter_code
_entity_poly.pdbx_strand_id
1 'polypeptide(L)'
;VIPTFLSWLPTWDDPDEAPHVYGYFADLIESNNPLVLGENNSNLPRILTVIVQAFEKGAFDDTTDKDNVKHRLINILKFMQADKNLFEAVVGGANLTESQITTLHRLLA
;
A
#
# COMPACT_ATOMS: atom_id res chain seq x y z
N VAL A 1 19.52 1.10 1.39
CA VAL A 1 18.72 -0.08 1.80
C VAL A 1 17.22 0.13 1.66
N ILE A 2 16.62 1.22 2.17
CA ILE A 2 15.16 1.47 2.03
C ILE A 2 14.68 1.52 0.57
N PRO A 3 15.29 2.29 -0.35
CA PRO A 3 14.86 2.30 -1.75
C PRO A 3 14.91 0.90 -2.40
N THR A 4 15.91 0.10 -2.03
CA THR A 4 16.05 -1.29 -2.48
C THR A 4 14.91 -2.17 -1.96
N PHE A 5 14.58 -2.06 -0.67
CA PHE A 5 13.43 -2.75 -0.07
C PHE A 5 12.12 -2.41 -0.80
N LEU A 6 11.84 -1.13 -1.05
CA LEU A 6 10.64 -0.70 -1.78
C LEU A 6 10.58 -1.22 -3.22
N SER A 7 11.74 -1.40 -3.87
CA SER A 7 11.81 -1.92 -5.23
C SER A 7 11.39 -3.39 -5.34
N TRP A 8 11.44 -4.14 -4.24
CA TRP A 8 11.01 -5.55 -4.19
C TRP A 8 9.51 -5.71 -3.95
N LEU A 9 8.82 -4.66 -3.51
CA LEU A 9 7.39 -4.70 -3.27
C LEU A 9 6.60 -4.60 -4.59
N PRO A 10 5.37 -5.15 -4.65
CA PRO A 10 4.72 -5.95 -3.63
C PRO A 10 5.23 -7.39 -3.61
N THR A 11 5.21 -8.00 -2.43
CA THR A 11 5.43 -9.44 -2.22
C THR A 11 4.14 -10.09 -1.73
N TRP A 12 3.88 -11.34 -2.12
CA TRP A 12 2.67 -12.07 -1.72
C TRP A 12 2.89 -13.59 -1.58
N ASP A 13 4.00 -14.13 -2.07
CA ASP A 13 4.24 -15.57 -2.14
C ASP A 13 4.59 -16.22 -0.78
N ASP A 14 5.02 -15.42 0.19
CA ASP A 14 5.38 -15.88 1.53
C ASP A 14 4.38 -15.34 2.56
N PRO A 15 3.38 -16.14 2.98
CA PRO A 15 2.37 -15.68 3.90
C PRO A 15 2.90 -15.47 5.32
N ASP A 16 3.99 -16.12 5.72
CA ASP A 16 4.56 -15.98 7.07
C ASP A 16 5.34 -14.66 7.17
N GLU A 17 6.01 -14.25 6.09
CA GLU A 17 6.81 -13.02 6.04
C GLU A 17 5.99 -11.76 5.71
N ALA A 18 4.86 -11.90 5.00
CA ALA A 18 3.96 -10.80 4.64
C ALA A 18 3.63 -9.83 5.81
N PRO A 19 3.20 -10.26 7.02
CA PRO A 19 2.89 -9.33 8.11
C PRO A 19 4.10 -8.50 8.53
N HIS A 20 5.30 -9.07 8.50
CA HIS A 20 6.53 -8.37 8.89
C HIS A 20 6.94 -7.34 7.83
N VAL A 21 6.94 -7.74 6.56
CA VAL A 21 7.27 -6.86 5.43
C VAL A 21 6.32 -5.67 5.35
N TYR A 22 5.02 -5.94 5.38
CA TYR A 22 4.01 -4.88 5.27
C TYR A 22 3.86 -4.07 6.57
N GLY A 23 4.17 -4.66 7.73
CA GLY A 23 4.28 -3.94 9.00
C GLY A 23 5.37 -2.88 8.95
N TYR A 24 6.58 -3.26 8.52
CA TYR A 24 7.69 -2.31 8.35
C TYR A 24 7.39 -1.27 7.26
N PHE A 25 6.77 -1.67 6.15
CA PHE A 25 6.33 -0.74 5.12
C PHE A 25 5.34 0.30 5.67
N ALA A 26 4.36 -0.12 6.47
CA ALA A 26 3.42 0.77 7.14
C ALA A 26 4.12 1.71 8.13
N ASP A 27 5.07 1.21 8.93
CA ASP A 27 5.86 2.01 9.87
C ASP A 27 6.60 3.16 9.15
N LEU A 28 7.17 2.89 7.98
CA LEU A 28 7.88 3.92 7.20
C LEU A 28 6.95 5.00 6.63
N ILE A 29 5.73 4.63 6.23
CA ILE A 29 4.74 5.59 5.73
C ILE A 29 4.21 6.44 6.89
N GLU A 30 3.81 5.81 7.99
CA GLU A 30 3.24 6.48 9.17
C GLU A 30 4.27 7.40 9.86
N SER A 31 5.56 7.07 9.78
CA SER A 31 6.65 7.95 10.25
C SER A 31 7.01 9.08 9.29
N ASN A 32 6.28 9.26 8.18
CA ASN A 32 6.56 10.24 7.13
C ASN A 32 7.99 10.16 6.59
N ASN A 33 8.50 8.94 6.37
CA ASN A 33 9.88 8.75 5.93
C ASN A 33 10.09 9.34 4.52
N PRO A 34 11.02 10.31 4.33
CA PRO A 34 11.20 10.99 3.05
C PRO A 34 11.68 10.06 1.93
N LEU A 35 12.36 8.96 2.27
CA LEU A 35 12.81 7.97 1.27
C LEU A 35 11.66 7.11 0.74
N VAL A 36 10.55 7.01 1.49
CA VAL A 36 9.35 6.28 1.07
C VAL A 36 8.40 7.22 0.33
N LEU A 37 8.12 8.40 0.89
CA LEU A 37 7.19 9.36 0.30
C LEU A 37 7.74 10.05 -0.95
N GLY A 38 9.07 10.19 -1.05
CA GLY A 38 9.70 10.96 -2.11
C GLY A 38 9.53 12.46 -1.92
N GLU A 39 10.22 13.24 -2.74
CA GLU A 39 10.11 14.70 -2.71
C GLU A 39 8.69 15.12 -3.07
N ASN A 40 8.08 15.99 -2.26
CA ASN A 40 6.69 16.43 -2.42
C ASN A 40 5.69 15.27 -2.57
N ASN A 41 5.93 14.15 -1.87
CA ASN A 41 5.07 12.95 -1.89
C ASN A 41 4.95 12.29 -3.28
N SER A 42 5.97 12.42 -4.14
CA SER A 42 5.98 11.89 -5.50
C SER A 42 5.75 10.37 -5.59
N ASN A 43 5.99 9.62 -4.51
CA ASN A 43 5.87 8.17 -4.50
C ASN A 43 4.49 7.66 -4.04
N LEU A 44 3.55 8.54 -3.68
CA LEU A 44 2.20 8.13 -3.29
C LEU A 44 1.51 7.22 -4.32
N PRO A 45 1.58 7.46 -5.64
CA PRO A 45 1.02 6.54 -6.63
C PRO A 45 1.58 5.13 -6.51
N ARG A 46 2.90 5.01 -6.31
CA ARG A 46 3.57 3.72 -6.15
C ARG A 46 3.19 3.03 -4.85
N ILE A 47 3.07 3.78 -3.75
CA ILE A 47 2.60 3.27 -2.45
C ILE A 47 1.19 2.69 -2.61
N LEU A 48 0.29 3.43 -3.27
CA LEU A 48 -1.06 2.96 -3.53
C LEU A 48 -1.05 1.68 -4.37
N THR A 49 -0.29 1.63 -5.48
CA THR A 49 -0.17 0.42 -6.31
C THR A 49 0.33 -0.78 -5.50
N VAL A 50 1.35 -0.60 -4.66
CA VAL A 50 1.91 -1.68 -3.83
C VAL A 50 0.85 -2.24 -2.88
N ILE A 51 0.11 -1.38 -2.18
CA ILE A 51 -0.93 -1.83 -1.24
C ILE A 51 -2.03 -2.58 -2.01
N VAL A 52 -2.58 -1.97 -3.06
CA VAL A 52 -3.69 -2.56 -3.83
C VAL A 52 -3.29 -3.91 -4.42
N GLN A 53 -2.09 -4.01 -5.00
CA GLN A 53 -1.61 -5.24 -5.61
C GLN A 53 -1.33 -6.33 -4.57
N ALA A 54 -0.88 -5.99 -3.36
CA ALA A 54 -0.72 -6.95 -2.26
C ALA A 54 -2.06 -7.59 -1.87
N PHE A 55 -3.12 -6.79 -1.75
CA PHE A 55 -4.48 -7.28 -1.47
C PHE A 55 -5.08 -8.06 -2.64
N GLU A 56 -4.82 -7.63 -3.88
CA GLU A 56 -5.28 -8.33 -5.08
C GLU A 56 -4.65 -9.74 -5.19
N LYS A 57 -3.37 -9.87 -4.82
CA LYS A 57 -2.60 -11.11 -4.89
C LYS A 57 -2.75 -12.01 -3.67
N GLY A 58 -3.59 -11.64 -2.69
CA GLY A 58 -3.88 -12.47 -1.54
C GLY A 58 -2.76 -12.53 -0.48
N ALA A 59 -1.89 -11.52 -0.41
CA ALA A 59 -0.80 -11.47 0.59
C ALA A 59 -1.29 -11.62 2.04
N PHE A 60 -2.59 -11.34 2.27
CA PHE A 60 -3.20 -11.35 3.58
C PHE A 60 -4.33 -12.37 3.78
N ASP A 61 -4.51 -13.34 2.88
CA ASP A 61 -5.69 -14.22 2.91
C ASP A 61 -5.64 -15.28 4.03
N ASP A 62 -4.44 -15.72 4.44
CA ASP A 62 -4.29 -16.98 5.20
C ASP A 62 -4.23 -16.91 6.73
N THR A 63 -4.25 -15.75 7.39
CA THR A 63 -4.04 -15.72 8.87
C THR A 63 -4.70 -14.55 9.61
N THR A 64 -5.11 -14.79 10.86
CA THR A 64 -5.63 -13.80 11.83
C THR A 64 -4.57 -12.79 12.29
N ASP A 65 -3.30 -13.19 12.35
CA ASP A 65 -2.18 -12.34 12.80
C ASP A 65 -1.86 -11.18 11.84
N LYS A 66 -2.42 -11.21 10.62
CA LYS A 66 -2.27 -10.15 9.61
C LYS A 66 -3.27 -9.02 9.77
N ASP A 67 -4.30 -9.17 10.61
CA ASP A 67 -5.42 -8.22 10.64
C ASP A 67 -5.00 -6.82 11.10
N ASN A 68 -4.03 -6.70 12.02
CA ASN A 68 -3.49 -5.40 12.41
C ASN A 68 -2.84 -4.69 11.21
N VAL A 69 -1.97 -5.39 10.47
CA VAL A 69 -1.25 -4.82 9.32
C VAL A 69 -2.23 -4.50 8.19
N LYS A 70 -3.19 -5.37 7.90
CA LYS A 70 -4.28 -5.10 6.94
C LYS A 70 -4.97 -3.78 7.26
N HIS A 71 -5.40 -3.60 8.52
CA HIS A 71 -6.09 -2.39 8.94
C HIS A 71 -5.21 -1.14 8.80
N ARG A 72 -3.92 -1.22 9.13
CA ARG A 72 -2.97 -0.11 8.94
C ARG A 72 -2.85 0.30 7.48
N LEU A 73 -2.68 -0.65 6.57
CA LEU A 73 -2.60 -0.38 5.14
C LEU A 73 -3.91 0.22 4.58
N ILE A 74 -5.06 -0.28 5.02
CA ILE A 74 -6.37 0.29 4.64
C ILE A 74 -6.50 1.73 5.16
N ASN A 75 -6.06 2.00 6.39
CA ASN A 75 -6.09 3.36 6.96
C ASN A 75 -5.18 4.33 6.19
N ILE A 76 -4.03 3.86 5.70
CA ILE A 76 -3.16 4.65 4.82
C ILE A 76 -3.90 5.03 3.53
N LEU A 77 -4.62 4.10 2.89
CA LEU A 77 -5.43 4.40 1.70
C LEU A 77 -6.56 5.38 2.02
N LYS A 78 -7.26 5.20 3.15
CA LYS A 78 -8.32 6.12 3.61
C LYS A 78 -7.80 7.51 3.91
N PHE A 79 -6.59 7.62 4.45
CA PHE A 79 -5.93 8.90 4.68
C PHE A 79 -5.65 9.63 3.36
N MET A 80 -5.17 8.92 2.32
CA MET A 80 -5.02 9.51 0.99
C MET A 80 -6.37 9.96 0.40
N GLN A 81 -7.44 9.19 0.62
CA GLN A 81 -8.79 9.50 0.14
C GLN A 81 -9.41 10.74 0.80
N ALA A 82 -8.94 11.14 2.00
CA ALA A 82 -9.46 12.28 2.73
C ALA A 82 -9.29 13.61 1.96
N ASP A 83 -8.23 13.73 1.15
CA ASP A 83 -8.07 14.81 0.18
C ASP A 83 -8.42 14.30 -1.21
N LYS A 84 -9.58 14.75 -1.72
CA LYS A 84 -10.10 14.32 -3.01
C LYS A 84 -9.17 14.65 -4.18
N ASN A 85 -8.55 15.84 -4.16
CA ASN A 85 -7.67 16.27 -5.26
C ASN A 85 -6.38 15.46 -5.26
N LEU A 86 -5.81 15.23 -4.06
CA LEU A 86 -4.67 14.35 -3.90
C LEU A 86 -4.99 12.93 -4.37
N PHE A 87 -6.12 12.38 -3.93
CA PHE A 87 -6.52 11.02 -4.26
C PHE A 87 -6.70 10.81 -5.77
N GLU A 88 -7.38 11.73 -6.45
CA GLU A 88 -7.54 11.68 -7.91
C GLU A 88 -6.19 11.75 -8.64
N ALA A 89 -5.26 12.60 -8.19
CA ALA A 89 -3.91 12.68 -8.75
C ALA A 89 -3.10 11.40 -8.51
N VAL A 90 -3.19 10.81 -7.31
CA VAL A 90 -2.50 9.57 -6.94
C VAL A 90 -3.03 8.40 -7.76
N VAL A 91 -4.36 8.25 -7.86
CA VAL A 91 -4.99 7.20 -8.68
C VAL A 91 -4.64 7.37 -10.16
N GLY A 92 -4.66 8.60 -10.68
CA GLY A 92 -4.24 8.90 -12.05
C GLY A 92 -2.77 8.58 -12.34
N GLY A 93 -1.88 8.74 -11.35
CA GLY A 93 -0.46 8.38 -11.47
C GLY A 93 -0.16 6.89 -11.24
N ALA A 94 -1.06 6.15 -10.59
CA ALA A 94 -0.82 4.77 -10.15
C ALA A 94 -0.97 3.74 -11.29
N ASN A 95 -1.53 4.12 -12.44
CA ASN A 95 -1.73 3.27 -13.62
C ASN A 95 -2.33 1.89 -13.28
N LEU A 96 -3.36 1.88 -12.43
CA LEU A 96 -4.01 0.66 -11.97
C LEU A 96 -4.78 -0.04 -13.10
N THR A 97 -4.79 -1.37 -13.07
CA THR A 97 -5.67 -2.19 -13.91
C THR A 97 -7.13 -2.13 -13.43
N GLU A 98 -8.09 -2.56 -14.24
CA GLU A 98 -9.51 -2.64 -13.84
C GLU A 98 -9.74 -3.52 -12.59
N SER A 99 -8.99 -4.62 -12.49
CA SER A 99 -9.01 -5.51 -11.33
C SER A 99 -8.47 -4.82 -10.07
N GLN A 100 -7.40 -4.04 -10.22
CA GLN A 100 -6.83 -3.25 -9.13
C GLN A 100 -7.74 -2.11 -8.69
N ILE A 101 -8.44 -1.44 -9.62
CA ILE A 101 -9.46 -0.44 -9.31
C ILE A 101 -10.60 -1.08 -8.52
N THR A 102 -11.07 -2.26 -8.93
CA THR A 102 -12.10 -3.03 -8.21
C THR A 102 -11.64 -3.37 -6.79
N THR A 103 -10.38 -3.78 -6.63
CA THR A 103 -9.78 -4.05 -5.32
C THR A 103 -9.70 -2.79 -4.48
N LEU A 104 -9.23 -1.67 -5.03
CA LEU A 104 -9.17 -0.39 -4.34
C LEU A 104 -10.56 0.05 -3.84
N HIS A 105 -11.59 -0.05 -4.67
CA HIS A 105 -12.97 0.26 -4.26
C HIS A 105 -13.46 -0.65 -3.14
N ARG A 106 -13.16 -1.96 -3.19
CA ARG A 106 -13.51 -2.91 -2.13
C ARG A 106 -12.83 -2.57 -0.80
N LEU A 107 -11.58 -2.09 -0.83
CA LEU A 107 -10.83 -1.71 0.38
C LEU A 107 -11.31 -0.40 1.01
N LEU A 108 -11.91 0.49 0.22
CA LEU A 108 -12.38 1.81 0.65
C LEU A 108 -13.89 1.88 0.91
N ALA A 109 -14.63 0.80 0.65
CA ALA A 109 -16.04 0.65 1.02
C ALA A 109 -16.24 0.63 2.54
#